data_AF-A0ABD7H0Y9-F1
#
_entry.id   AF-A0ABD7H0Y9-F1
#
_cell.length_a   1.000
_cell.length_b   1.000
_cell.length_c   1.000
_cell.angle_alpha   90.00
_cell.angle_beta   90.00
_cell.angle_gamma   90.00
#
_symmetry.space_group_name_H-M   'P 1'
#
loop_
_entity.id
_entity.type
_entity.pdbx_description
1 polymer ?
#
loop_
_entity_poly.entity_id
_entity_poly.type
_entity_poly.pdbx_seq_one_letter_code
_entity_poly.pdbx_strand_id
1 'polypeptide(L)'
;MKIHSSVLLLPFLLAGCAATDMQGAFNSLNRLGKTTGSSQSEMAPITASVGNSILRTQLHNALRQNLSADGRAPEWPKVVINNLQIPADQMTLTRSLKLKASDCIQFDAVLWHDAKRSERFDKVSLCASELPKQSNNFVLTWKSFSISGDTTGQVRGEGPVPPYSKLPSDPVMEQWLMNQFGLYYVGSLLTLVGYDPNFTVDDRRFWIRNLATQ
;
A
#
# COMPACT_ATOMS: atom_id res chain seq x y z
N MET A 1 -42.29 -36.36 31.97
CA MET A 1 -41.56 -35.07 31.85
C MET A 1 -42.42 -34.11 31.05
N LYS A 2 -42.79 -32.97 31.64
CA LYS A 2 -43.83 -32.05 31.14
C LYS A 2 -43.18 -30.89 30.36
N ILE A 3 -43.63 -30.71 29.13
CA ILE A 3 -43.36 -29.56 28.26
C ILE A 3 -44.18 -28.37 28.78
N HIS A 4 -43.55 -27.21 28.98
CA HIS A 4 -44.27 -25.96 29.27
C HIS A 4 -44.01 -24.96 28.15
N SER A 5 -45.02 -24.81 27.29
CA SER A 5 -45.24 -23.62 26.46
C SER A 5 -45.70 -22.47 27.35
N SER A 6 -45.20 -21.26 27.12
CA SER A 6 -45.79 -20.04 27.66
C SER A 6 -45.97 -19.04 26.53
N VAL A 7 -47.24 -18.87 26.17
CA VAL A 7 -47.80 -17.87 25.28
C VAL A 7 -47.97 -16.58 26.07
N LEU A 8 -47.51 -15.45 25.55
CA LEU A 8 -47.84 -14.13 26.08
C LEU A 8 -48.36 -13.25 24.93
N LEU A 9 -49.63 -12.88 25.07
CA LEU A 9 -50.44 -12.07 24.16
C LEU A 9 -50.30 -10.56 24.46
N LEU A 10 -50.45 -9.79 23.39
CA LEU A 10 -50.37 -8.32 23.22
C LEU A 10 -51.31 -7.47 24.11
N PRO A 11 -51.13 -6.13 24.10
CA PRO A 11 -52.06 -5.33 23.30
C PRO A 11 -51.39 -4.31 22.36
N PHE A 12 -52.00 -4.19 21.18
CA PHE A 12 -51.87 -3.11 20.20
C PHE A 12 -52.42 -1.80 20.76
N LEU A 13 -51.73 -0.68 20.54
CA LEU A 13 -52.34 0.64 20.48
C LEU A 13 -51.96 1.31 19.15
N LEU A 14 -52.98 1.53 18.34
CA LEU A 14 -52.99 2.31 17.12
C LEU A 14 -52.99 3.81 17.46
N ALA A 15 -52.12 4.58 16.81
CA ALA A 15 -52.36 5.99 16.53
C ALA A 15 -51.88 6.29 15.11
N GLY A 16 -52.78 6.87 14.33
CA GLY A 16 -52.70 7.01 12.87
C GLY A 16 -51.87 8.18 12.36
N CYS A 17 -51.84 8.23 11.03
CA CYS A 17 -51.05 9.05 10.13
C CYS A 17 -51.24 10.57 10.28
N ALA A 18 -50.16 11.32 10.05
CA ALA A 18 -50.21 12.61 9.37
C ALA A 18 -49.15 12.61 8.27
N ALA A 19 -49.62 12.57 7.01
CA ALA A 19 -48.79 12.86 5.86
C ALA A 19 -48.43 14.35 5.90
N THR A 20 -47.14 14.66 5.82
CA THR A 20 -46.65 15.99 5.49
C THR A 20 -45.65 15.85 4.37
N ASP A 21 -45.92 16.55 3.27
CA ASP A 21 -45.07 16.66 2.09
C ASP A 21 -43.63 17.00 2.50
N MET A 22 -42.67 16.19 2.06
CA MET A 22 -41.27 16.59 1.96
C MET A 22 -40.81 16.58 0.51
N GLN A 23 -41.50 17.33 -0.35
CA GLN A 23 -40.81 18.06 -1.42
C GLN A 23 -39.98 19.17 -0.76
N GLY A 24 -38.75 18.84 -0.36
CA GLY A 24 -37.86 19.83 0.27
C GLY A 24 -36.40 19.43 0.44
N ALA A 25 -35.98 18.24 0.02
CA ALA A 25 -34.63 17.72 0.29
C ALA A 25 -33.63 17.90 -0.87
N PHE A 26 -33.94 18.67 -1.91
CA PHE A 26 -33.04 18.88 -3.07
C PHE A 26 -32.48 20.29 -3.24
N ASN A 27 -32.73 21.22 -2.32
CA ASN A 27 -32.20 22.60 -2.41
C ASN A 27 -30.99 22.90 -1.51
N SER A 28 -30.42 21.89 -0.83
CA SER A 28 -29.28 22.07 0.07
C SER A 28 -27.92 21.62 -0.49
N LEU A 29 -27.73 21.67 -1.81
CA LEU A 29 -26.42 21.39 -2.44
C LEU A 29 -25.86 22.54 -3.30
N ASN A 30 -26.59 23.65 -3.45
CA ASN A 30 -26.17 24.78 -4.29
C ASN A 30 -25.65 26.01 -3.51
N ARG A 31 -25.28 25.85 -2.23
CA ARG A 31 -24.81 26.97 -1.40
C ARG A 31 -23.50 26.76 -0.63
N LEU A 32 -22.66 25.84 -1.10
CA LEU A 32 -21.25 25.77 -0.68
C LEU A 32 -20.30 26.15 -1.82
N GLY A 33 -20.67 27.20 -2.56
CA GLY A 33 -19.84 27.82 -3.59
C GLY A 33 -19.68 29.30 -3.30
N LYS A 34 -18.64 29.65 -2.53
CA LYS A 34 -17.81 30.88 -2.61
C LYS A 34 -17.04 31.08 -1.30
N THR A 35 -15.79 31.54 -1.46
CA THR A 35 -14.69 31.75 -0.48
C THR A 35 -13.84 30.49 -0.33
N THR A 36 -12.57 30.41 -0.75
CA THR A 36 -11.54 31.43 -0.96
C THR A 36 -10.38 30.81 -1.75
N GLY A 37 -9.70 31.59 -2.59
CA GLY A 37 -8.27 31.43 -2.84
C GLY A 37 -7.86 30.42 -3.91
N SER A 38 -7.57 30.94 -5.09
CA SER A 38 -6.72 30.33 -6.11
C SER A 38 -5.43 29.73 -5.52
N SER A 39 -5.24 28.43 -5.70
CA SER A 39 -3.94 27.78 -5.89
C SER A 39 -4.19 26.51 -6.69
N GLN A 40 -4.45 26.68 -7.99
CA GLN A 40 -4.13 25.61 -8.94
C GLN A 40 -2.61 25.46 -8.91
N SER A 41 -2.12 24.60 -8.02
CA SER A 41 -0.79 24.03 -8.17
C SER A 41 -0.86 23.13 -9.39
N GLU A 42 -0.47 23.68 -10.53
CA GLU A 42 -0.16 22.90 -11.72
C GLU A 42 0.94 21.91 -11.31
N MET A 43 0.56 20.66 -11.09
CA MET A 43 1.47 19.59 -10.67
C MET A 43 2.53 19.42 -11.76
N ALA A 44 3.77 19.76 -11.44
CA ALA A 44 4.88 19.44 -12.30
C ALA A 44 4.94 17.90 -12.48
N PRO A 45 5.19 17.40 -13.70
CA PRO A 45 5.41 15.98 -13.91
C PRO A 45 6.56 15.53 -13.00
N ILE A 46 6.40 14.36 -12.36
CA ILE A 46 7.46 13.72 -11.58
C ILE A 46 8.60 13.37 -12.54
N THR A 47 9.49 14.33 -12.76
CA THR A 47 10.74 14.11 -13.47
C THR A 47 11.67 13.53 -12.42
N ALA A 48 11.84 12.20 -12.46
CA ALA A 48 12.83 11.54 -11.63
C ALA A 48 14.18 12.20 -11.86
N SER A 49 14.82 12.66 -10.78
CA SER A 49 16.23 13.01 -10.88
C SER A 49 16.97 11.70 -11.15
N VAL A 50 17.57 11.57 -12.34
CA VAL A 50 18.30 10.38 -12.82
C VAL A 50 19.44 9.96 -11.86
N GLY A 51 19.75 10.77 -10.84
CA GLY A 51 20.74 10.50 -9.80
C GLY A 51 20.34 9.45 -8.75
N ASN A 52 19.06 9.31 -8.40
CA ASN A 52 18.61 8.53 -7.22
C ASN A 52 17.90 7.21 -7.57
N SER A 53 18.29 6.56 -8.66
CA SER A 53 17.77 5.24 -9.03
C SER A 53 18.06 4.20 -7.94
N ILE A 54 17.07 3.36 -7.60
CA ILE A 54 17.24 2.23 -6.68
C ILE A 54 18.44 1.35 -7.07
N LEU A 55 18.71 1.19 -8.37
CA LEU A 55 19.82 0.38 -8.90
C LEU A 55 21.20 0.90 -8.50
N ARG A 56 21.29 2.17 -8.09
CA ARG A 56 22.52 2.84 -7.67
C ARG A 56 22.65 2.96 -6.15
N THR A 57 21.67 2.47 -5.40
CA THR A 57 21.67 2.52 -3.93
C THR A 57 22.04 1.16 -3.33
N GLN A 58 22.36 1.14 -2.03
CA GLN A 58 22.57 -0.11 -1.29
C GLN A 58 21.29 -0.93 -1.08
N LEU A 59 20.12 -0.43 -1.48
CA LEU A 59 18.88 -1.20 -1.49
C LEU A 59 18.94 -2.31 -2.55
N HIS A 60 19.63 -2.09 -3.67
CA HIS A 60 19.72 -3.06 -4.75
C HIS A 60 20.43 -4.33 -4.26
N ASN A 61 19.73 -5.47 -4.34
CA ASN A 61 20.13 -6.77 -3.81
C ASN A 61 20.43 -6.82 -2.30
N ALA A 62 19.95 -5.87 -1.50
CA ALA A 62 20.14 -5.87 -0.05
C ALA A 62 19.73 -7.21 0.59
N LEU A 63 18.59 -7.78 0.18
CA LEU A 63 18.03 -9.01 0.74
C LEU A 63 18.68 -10.31 0.22
N ARG A 64 19.58 -10.22 -0.78
CA ARG A 64 20.41 -11.37 -1.21
C ARG A 64 21.57 -11.64 -0.26
N GLN A 65 21.89 -10.68 0.61
CA GLN A 65 22.87 -10.90 1.67
C GLN A 65 22.27 -11.88 2.69
N ASN A 66 23.10 -12.76 3.25
CA ASN A 66 22.70 -13.77 4.24
C ASN A 66 21.62 -14.74 3.73
N LEU A 67 21.93 -15.45 2.63
CA LEU A 67 21.05 -16.50 2.10
C LEU A 67 20.72 -17.54 3.17
N SER A 68 19.52 -18.10 3.09
CA SER A 68 19.05 -19.15 4.00
C SER A 68 19.99 -20.36 3.95
N ALA A 69 20.51 -20.77 5.11
CA ALA A 69 21.35 -21.96 5.23
C ALA A 69 20.57 -23.22 5.63
N ASP A 70 19.35 -23.05 6.16
CA ASP A 70 18.57 -24.10 6.80
C ASP A 70 17.11 -24.18 6.30
N GLY A 71 16.81 -23.48 5.20
CA GLY A 71 15.48 -23.43 4.61
C GLY A 71 14.49 -22.53 5.36
N ARG A 72 14.95 -21.68 6.29
CA ARG A 72 14.13 -20.62 6.89
C ARG A 72 14.44 -19.27 6.29
N ALA A 73 13.43 -18.40 6.20
CA ALA A 73 13.63 -17.03 5.75
C ALA A 73 14.65 -16.32 6.66
N PRO A 74 15.68 -15.65 6.11
CA PRO A 74 16.60 -14.87 6.92
C PRO A 74 15.86 -13.75 7.68
N GLU A 75 16.30 -13.43 8.89
CA GLU A 75 15.72 -12.32 9.67
C GLU A 75 16.23 -10.95 9.19
N TRP A 76 17.45 -10.89 8.65
CA TRP A 76 18.14 -9.67 8.25
C TRP A 76 18.79 -9.82 6.87
N PRO A 77 19.02 -8.71 6.14
CA PRO A 77 18.61 -7.33 6.47
C PRO A 77 17.11 -7.09 6.23
N LYS A 78 16.58 -5.92 6.62
CA LYS A 78 15.18 -5.54 6.39
C LYS A 78 15.08 -4.21 5.64
N VAL A 79 14.09 -4.08 4.77
CA VAL A 79 13.83 -2.89 3.96
C VAL A 79 12.42 -2.38 4.25
N VAL A 80 12.34 -1.10 4.57
CA VAL A 80 11.09 -0.37 4.77
C VAL A 80 10.97 0.67 3.68
N ILE A 81 9.88 0.65 2.91
CA ILE A 81 9.56 1.71 1.96
C ILE A 81 8.60 2.71 2.63
N ASN A 82 8.94 3.99 2.60
CA ASN A 82 8.19 5.08 3.22
C ASN A 82 7.80 6.12 2.17
N ASN A 83 6.73 6.86 2.45
CA ASN A 83 6.33 8.02 1.65
C ASN A 83 6.25 7.72 0.15
N LEU A 84 5.71 6.54 -0.20
CA LEU A 84 5.63 6.11 -1.59
C LEU A 84 4.68 7.04 -2.37
N GLN A 85 5.22 7.71 -3.36
CA GLN A 85 4.52 8.63 -4.26
C GLN A 85 4.13 7.89 -5.52
N ILE A 86 2.81 7.83 -5.74
CA ILE A 86 2.21 7.19 -6.92
C ILE A 86 1.79 8.30 -7.89
N PRO A 87 2.28 8.29 -9.14
CA PRO A 87 1.81 9.23 -10.16
C PRO A 87 0.31 9.11 -10.40
N ALA A 88 -0.39 10.25 -10.51
CA ALA A 88 -1.85 10.29 -10.64
C ALA A 88 -2.39 9.54 -11.87
N ASP A 89 -1.61 9.47 -12.96
CA ASP A 89 -1.98 8.73 -14.16
C ASP A 89 -1.96 7.21 -13.97
N GLN A 90 -1.23 6.70 -12.97
CA GLN A 90 -1.27 5.28 -12.56
C GLN A 90 -2.50 4.92 -11.71
N MET A 91 -3.23 5.93 -11.23
CA MET A 91 -4.47 5.76 -10.46
C MET A 91 -5.70 5.60 -11.35
N THR A 92 -5.58 5.84 -12.65
CA THR A 92 -6.69 5.71 -13.59
C THR A 92 -6.82 4.26 -14.08
N LEU A 93 -8.02 3.68 -13.93
CA LEU A 93 -8.35 2.36 -14.45
C LEU A 93 -8.11 2.30 -15.96
N THR A 94 -7.10 1.52 -16.37
CA THR A 94 -6.81 1.25 -17.78
C THR A 94 -7.11 -0.20 -18.12
N ARG A 95 -7.68 -0.45 -19.30
CA ARG A 95 -7.91 -1.81 -19.83
C ARG A 95 -6.61 -2.52 -20.20
N SER A 96 -5.51 -1.78 -20.37
CA SER A 96 -4.19 -2.32 -20.69
C SER A 96 -3.11 -1.50 -20.00
N LEU A 97 -2.21 -2.16 -19.28
CA LEU A 97 -1.02 -1.52 -18.72
C LEU A 97 -0.12 -1.04 -19.87
N LYS A 98 0.10 0.27 -19.96
CA LYS A 98 1.07 0.89 -20.88
C LYS A 98 2.00 1.76 -20.08
N LEU A 99 3.18 1.23 -19.76
CA LEU A 99 4.23 1.97 -19.09
C LEU A 99 5.00 2.79 -20.13
N LYS A 100 5.05 4.11 -19.95
CA LYS A 100 5.99 4.97 -20.68
C LYS A 100 7.34 4.86 -19.99
N ALA A 101 8.44 4.96 -20.75
CA ALA A 101 9.79 4.89 -20.18
C ALA A 101 10.04 5.95 -19.08
N SER A 102 9.34 7.08 -19.16
CA SER A 102 9.39 8.18 -18.20
C SER A 102 8.60 7.95 -16.91
N ASP A 103 7.78 6.89 -16.83
CA ASP A 103 6.91 6.67 -15.67
C ASP A 103 7.76 6.20 -14.50
N CYS A 104 7.77 6.97 -13.42
CA CYS A 104 8.58 6.67 -12.24
C CYS A 104 7.75 6.82 -10.97
N ILE A 105 7.98 5.94 -10.01
CA ILE A 105 7.59 6.15 -8.62
C ILE A 105 8.76 6.73 -7.85
N GLN A 106 8.46 7.48 -6.78
CA GLN A 106 9.45 7.98 -5.83
C GLN A 106 9.08 7.55 -4.42
N PHE A 107 10.07 7.28 -3.59
CA PHE A 107 9.87 6.88 -2.20
C PHE A 107 11.11 7.18 -1.37
N ASP A 108 10.93 7.21 -0.06
CA ASP A 108 12.03 7.12 0.89
C ASP A 108 12.16 5.67 1.35
N ALA A 109 13.33 5.28 1.85
CA ALA A 109 13.54 3.93 2.35
C ALA A 109 14.45 3.90 3.57
N VAL A 110 14.28 2.86 4.39
CA VAL A 110 15.18 2.52 5.48
C VAL A 110 15.66 1.09 5.30
N LEU A 111 16.98 0.90 5.22
CA LEU A 111 17.63 -0.41 5.25
C LEU A 111 18.12 -0.66 6.67
N TRP A 112 17.60 -1.68 7.33
CA TRP A 112 18.11 -2.17 8.61
C TRP A 112 19.05 -3.34 8.38
N HIS A 113 20.31 -3.19 8.78
CA HIS A 113 21.29 -4.27 8.73
C HIS A 113 21.12 -5.24 9.90
N ASP A 114 20.65 -4.72 11.03
CA ASP A 114 20.31 -5.47 12.25
C ASP A 114 19.33 -4.64 13.11
N ALA A 115 19.07 -5.06 14.35
CA ALA A 115 18.11 -4.41 15.25
C ALA A 115 18.46 -2.97 15.65
N LYS A 116 19.70 -2.51 15.41
CA LYS A 116 20.20 -1.23 15.90
C LYS A 116 20.79 -0.35 14.80
N ARG A 117 21.28 -0.94 13.71
CA ARG A 117 21.94 -0.22 12.61
C ARG A 117 21.03 -0.10 11.40
N SER A 118 20.84 1.13 10.95
CA SER A 118 20.09 1.44 9.74
C SER A 118 20.74 2.52 8.88
N GLU A 119 20.40 2.50 7.60
CA GLU A 119 20.73 3.50 6.59
C GLU A 119 19.43 4.03 5.98
N ARG A 120 19.37 5.34 5.71
CA ARG A 120 18.20 6.01 5.12
C ARG A 120 18.51 6.46 3.72
N PHE A 121 17.51 6.37 2.85
CA PHE A 121 17.59 6.80 1.46
C PHE A 121 16.40 7.69 1.17
N ASP A 122 16.67 8.93 0.76
CA ASP A 122 15.62 9.91 0.49
C ASP A 122 15.42 10.06 -1.02
N LYS A 123 14.15 10.18 -1.44
CA LYS A 123 13.76 10.44 -2.84
C LYS A 123 14.38 9.43 -3.82
N VAL A 124 14.36 8.15 -3.46
CA VAL A 124 14.74 7.05 -4.36
C VAL A 124 13.70 6.93 -5.45
N SER A 125 14.14 6.73 -6.69
CA SER A 125 13.25 6.53 -7.83
C SER A 125 13.34 5.11 -8.37
N LEU A 126 12.20 4.60 -8.84
CA LEU A 126 12.13 3.43 -9.71
C LEU A 126 11.34 3.79 -10.96
N CYS A 127 12.03 3.83 -12.10
CA CYS A 127 11.43 4.16 -13.39
C CYS A 127 11.07 2.92 -14.20
N ALA A 128 10.10 3.06 -15.10
CA ALA A 128 9.61 2.00 -15.97
C ALA A 128 10.73 1.36 -16.81
N SER A 129 11.70 2.17 -17.26
CA SER A 129 12.88 1.71 -18.00
C SER A 129 13.80 0.79 -17.19
N GLU A 130 13.68 0.78 -15.86
CA GLU A 130 14.51 0.02 -14.93
C GLU A 130 13.79 -1.23 -14.40
N LEU A 131 12.52 -1.44 -14.78
CA LEU A 131 11.74 -2.57 -14.30
C LEU A 131 12.31 -3.89 -14.87
N PRO A 132 12.53 -4.90 -14.02
CA PRO A 132 12.89 -6.24 -14.46
C PRO A 132 11.86 -6.80 -15.45
N LYS A 133 12.34 -7.53 -16.47
CA LYS A 133 11.48 -8.16 -17.49
C LYS A 133 10.69 -9.38 -16.98
N GLN A 134 10.89 -9.78 -15.73
CA GLN A 134 10.31 -10.99 -15.16
C GLN A 134 8.88 -10.77 -14.65
N SER A 135 8.13 -11.88 -14.53
CA SER A 135 6.76 -11.84 -14.02
C SER A 135 6.73 -11.43 -12.54
N ASN A 136 5.92 -10.43 -12.24
CA ASN A 136 5.67 -9.93 -10.88
C ASN A 136 4.41 -10.56 -10.25
N ASN A 137 3.91 -11.69 -10.80
CA ASN A 137 2.69 -12.34 -10.33
C ASN A 137 2.77 -12.81 -8.87
N PHE A 138 3.98 -13.09 -8.36
CA PHE A 138 4.18 -13.51 -6.98
C PHE A 138 3.71 -12.46 -5.96
N VAL A 139 3.60 -11.18 -6.35
CA VAL A 139 3.11 -10.09 -5.49
C VAL A 139 1.71 -10.38 -4.96
N LEU A 140 0.85 -11.03 -5.76
CA LEU A 140 -0.51 -11.39 -5.33
C LEU A 140 -0.50 -12.36 -4.16
N THR A 141 0.36 -13.38 -4.23
CA THR A 141 0.58 -14.35 -3.15
C THR A 141 1.30 -13.69 -1.97
N TRP A 142 2.33 -12.89 -2.25
CA TRP A 142 3.10 -12.20 -1.22
C TRP A 142 2.27 -11.28 -0.35
N LYS A 143 1.37 -10.49 -0.95
CA LYS A 143 0.50 -9.58 -0.20
C LYS A 143 -0.64 -10.29 0.54
N SER A 144 -1.01 -11.51 0.17
CA SER A 144 -2.13 -12.23 0.80
C SER A 144 -1.76 -12.83 2.16
N PHE A 145 -0.48 -13.06 2.43
CA PHE A 145 -0.01 -13.57 3.71
C PHE A 145 0.40 -12.43 4.66
N SER A 146 -0.07 -12.50 5.89
CA SER A 146 0.45 -11.69 6.99
C SER A 146 1.91 -12.02 7.28
N ILE A 147 2.61 -11.09 7.90
CA ILE A 147 3.95 -11.34 8.42
C ILE A 147 3.81 -12.14 9.73
N SER A 148 4.40 -13.32 9.78
CA SER A 148 4.41 -14.19 10.96
C SER A 148 5.36 -13.66 12.06
N GLY A 149 5.33 -14.24 13.27
CA GLY A 149 6.22 -13.88 14.38
C GLY A 149 5.91 -12.53 15.06
N ASP A 150 6.91 -11.95 15.73
CA ASP A 150 6.78 -10.69 16.51
C ASP A 150 6.54 -9.47 15.62
N THR A 151 5.32 -8.93 15.62
CA THR A 151 4.96 -7.75 14.81
C THR A 151 4.55 -6.58 15.69
N THR A 152 4.57 -5.37 15.13
CA THR A 152 3.96 -4.17 15.74
C THR A 152 2.44 -4.14 15.60
N GLY A 153 1.82 -5.25 15.17
CA GLY A 153 0.39 -5.30 14.86
C GLY A 153 0.05 -4.35 13.70
N GLN A 154 -0.93 -3.48 13.91
CA GLN A 154 -1.36 -2.51 12.90
C GLN A 154 -0.45 -1.27 12.80
N VAL A 155 0.44 -1.06 13.77
CA VAL A 155 1.28 0.15 13.82
C VAL A 155 2.39 0.03 12.77
N ARG A 156 2.51 1.05 11.91
CA ARG A 156 3.47 1.06 10.78
C ARG A 156 4.56 2.09 11.04
N GLY A 157 5.65 1.65 11.67
CA GLY A 157 6.83 2.45 11.96
C GLY A 157 7.96 2.28 10.94
N GLU A 158 9.02 3.06 11.13
CA GLU A 158 10.29 2.92 10.39
C GLU A 158 11.28 1.99 11.09
N GLY A 159 10.93 1.54 12.30
CA GLY A 159 11.74 0.61 13.08
C GLY A 159 11.84 -0.77 12.41
N PRO A 160 12.74 -1.63 12.87
CA PRO A 160 13.00 -2.90 12.20
C PRO A 160 11.95 -3.99 12.50
N VAL A 161 11.00 -3.73 13.38
CA VAL A 161 9.92 -4.67 13.68
C VAL A 161 8.80 -4.45 12.67
N PRO A 162 8.45 -5.46 11.86
CA PRO A 162 7.47 -5.30 10.80
C PRO A 162 6.05 -5.17 11.35
N PRO A 163 5.14 -4.50 10.62
CA PRO A 163 3.72 -4.58 10.87
C PRO A 163 3.16 -5.97 10.52
N TYR A 164 1.92 -6.22 10.93
CA TYR A 164 1.21 -7.47 10.62
C TYR A 164 0.97 -7.66 9.12
N SER A 165 0.64 -6.59 8.39
CA SER A 165 0.37 -6.63 6.95
C SER A 165 1.54 -6.04 6.16
N LYS A 166 1.93 -6.66 5.03
CA LYS A 166 3.06 -6.19 4.20
C LYS A 166 2.80 -4.84 3.50
N LEU A 167 1.55 -4.59 3.14
CA LEU A 167 1.08 -3.36 2.49
C LEU A 167 0.16 -2.55 3.43
N PRO A 168 0.12 -1.21 3.30
CA PRO A 168 -0.81 -0.39 4.05
C PRO A 168 -2.25 -0.64 3.57
N SER A 169 -3.19 -0.65 4.51
CA SER A 169 -4.63 -0.76 4.23
C SER A 169 -5.19 0.61 3.86
N ASP A 170 -4.78 1.11 2.71
CA ASP A 170 -5.16 2.42 2.18
C ASP A 170 -5.88 2.25 0.82
N PRO A 171 -7.02 2.94 0.59
CA PRO A 171 -7.76 2.82 -0.68
C PRO A 171 -6.93 3.16 -1.92
N VAL A 172 -5.96 4.08 -1.82
CA VAL A 172 -5.04 4.43 -2.91
C VAL A 172 -4.11 3.26 -3.22
N MET A 173 -3.61 2.56 -2.20
CA MET A 173 -2.79 1.35 -2.38
C MET A 173 -3.59 0.25 -3.06
N GLU A 174 -4.83 0.01 -2.60
CA GLU A 174 -5.70 -1.00 -3.18
C GLU A 174 -6.03 -0.71 -4.65
N GLN A 175 -6.40 0.54 -4.96
CA GLN A 175 -6.68 0.99 -6.31
C GLN A 175 -5.45 0.86 -7.23
N TRP A 176 -4.27 1.24 -6.74
CA TRP A 176 -3.03 1.15 -7.53
C TRP A 176 -2.66 -0.30 -7.86
N LEU A 177 -2.86 -1.23 -6.92
CA LEU A 177 -2.69 -2.66 -7.15
C LEU A 177 -3.72 -3.19 -8.16
N MET A 178 -4.99 -2.78 -8.05
CA MET A 178 -6.03 -3.17 -9.00
C MET A 178 -5.71 -2.73 -10.43
N ASN A 179 -5.14 -1.53 -10.60
CA ASN A 179 -4.74 -0.97 -11.90
C ASN A 179 -3.51 -1.64 -12.54
N GLN A 180 -2.99 -2.74 -11.97
CA GLN A 180 -1.79 -3.47 -12.40
C GLN A 180 -0.46 -2.71 -12.23
N PHE A 181 -0.44 -1.38 -12.31
CA PHE A 181 0.77 -0.57 -12.05
C PHE A 181 1.40 -0.93 -10.70
N GLY A 182 0.58 -0.99 -9.63
CA GLY A 182 1.07 -1.37 -8.31
C GLY A 182 1.68 -2.76 -8.26
N LEU A 183 1.11 -3.75 -8.96
CA LEU A 183 1.69 -5.09 -9.02
C LEU A 183 3.06 -5.09 -9.69
N TYR A 184 3.21 -4.32 -10.77
CA TYR A 184 4.49 -4.21 -11.48
C TYR A 184 5.55 -3.49 -10.65
N TYR A 185 5.24 -2.33 -10.07
CA TYR A 185 6.22 -1.57 -9.30
C TYR A 185 6.56 -2.27 -7.98
N VAL A 186 5.59 -2.82 -7.24
CA VAL A 186 5.87 -3.55 -5.99
C VAL A 186 6.67 -4.82 -6.26
N GLY A 187 6.31 -5.59 -7.30
CA GLY A 187 7.07 -6.80 -7.66
C GLY A 187 8.48 -6.49 -8.16
N SER A 188 8.63 -5.38 -8.88
CA SER A 188 9.94 -4.89 -9.31
C SER A 188 10.76 -4.42 -8.11
N LEU A 189 10.18 -3.71 -7.14
CA LEU A 189 10.87 -3.36 -5.89
C LEU A 189 11.38 -4.60 -5.18
N LEU A 190 10.51 -5.58 -4.92
CA LEU A 190 10.87 -6.85 -4.28
C LEU A 190 12.00 -7.55 -5.05
N THR A 191 11.90 -7.64 -6.37
CA THR A 191 12.95 -8.21 -7.23
C THR A 191 14.27 -7.47 -7.07
N LEU A 192 14.24 -6.14 -7.18
CA LEU A 192 15.43 -5.30 -7.20
C LEU A 192 16.12 -5.25 -5.84
N VAL A 193 15.37 -5.30 -4.73
CA VAL A 193 15.99 -5.46 -3.41
C VAL A 193 16.49 -6.88 -3.16
N GLY A 194 16.21 -7.82 -4.04
CA GLY A 194 16.71 -9.19 -3.95
C GLY A 194 15.85 -10.11 -3.10
N TYR A 195 14.55 -9.84 -2.98
CA TYR A 195 13.59 -10.69 -2.29
C TYR A 195 13.55 -12.09 -2.92
N ASP A 196 13.47 -13.12 -2.07
CA ASP A 196 13.35 -14.51 -2.51
C ASP A 196 11.88 -14.96 -2.47
N PRO A 197 11.24 -15.21 -3.64
CA PRO A 197 9.84 -15.63 -3.71
C PRO A 197 9.58 -16.99 -3.05
N ASN A 198 10.60 -17.81 -2.76
CA ASN A 198 10.40 -19.07 -2.06
C ASN A 198 9.97 -18.86 -0.59
N PHE A 199 10.26 -17.70 0.00
CA PHE A 199 9.92 -17.36 1.38
C PHE A 199 8.66 -16.48 1.51
N THR A 200 7.77 -16.49 0.52
CA THR A 200 6.57 -15.65 0.44
C THR A 200 5.73 -15.54 1.74
N VAL A 201 5.64 -16.63 2.50
CA VAL A 201 4.84 -16.69 3.75
C VAL A 201 5.63 -16.17 4.95
N ASP A 202 6.88 -16.61 5.09
CA ASP A 202 7.67 -16.43 6.31
C ASP A 202 8.70 -15.29 6.24
N ASP A 203 8.88 -14.65 5.08
CA ASP A 203 9.82 -13.55 4.94
C ASP A 203 9.25 -12.26 5.54
N ARG A 204 10.03 -11.69 6.46
CA ARG A 204 9.68 -10.54 7.31
C ARG A 204 10.51 -9.31 6.97
N ARG A 205 11.26 -9.37 5.87
CA ARG A 205 12.32 -8.40 5.53
C ARG A 205 11.87 -7.27 4.64
N PHE A 206 10.63 -7.23 4.18
CA PHE A 206 10.15 -6.15 3.31
C PHE A 206 8.71 -5.75 3.61
N TRP A 207 8.48 -4.46 3.81
CA TRP A 207 7.12 -3.89 3.86
C TRP A 207 7.11 -2.43 3.39
N ILE A 208 5.94 -1.99 2.93
CA ILE A 208 5.70 -0.58 2.55
C ILE A 208 4.93 0.06 3.68
N ARG A 209 5.50 1.04 4.39
CA ARG A 209 4.94 1.72 5.56
C ARG A 209 3.67 2.50 5.24
N ASN A 210 3.76 3.43 4.30
CA ASN A 210 2.73 4.40 3.97
C ASN A 210 2.89 4.92 2.54
N LEU A 211 1.80 5.49 2.03
CA LEU A 211 1.81 6.33 0.84
C LEU A 211 2.07 7.79 1.25
N ALA A 212 2.62 8.57 0.35
CA ALA A 212 2.61 10.03 0.45
C ALA A 212 1.42 10.56 -0.34
N THR A 213 0.50 11.25 0.33
CA THR A 213 -0.55 12.03 -0.32
C THR A 213 0.10 13.19 -1.06
N GLN A 214 -0.22 13.32 -2.34
CA GLN A 214 -0.01 14.56 -3.10
C GLN A 214 -1.24 15.44 -2.97
#